data_AF-A0A7Z2VIA9-F1
#
_entry.id   AF-A0A7Z2VIA9-F1
#
_cell.length_a   1.000
_cell.length_b   1.000
_cell.length_c   1.000
_cell.angle_alpha   90.00
_cell.angle_beta   90.00
_cell.angle_gamma   90.00
#
_symmetry.space_group_name_H-M   'P 1'
#
loop_
_entity.id
_entity.type
_entity.pdbx_description
1 polymer ?
#
loop_
_entity_poly.entity_id
_entity_poly.type
_entity_poly.pdbx_seq_one_letter_code
_entity_poly.pdbx_strand_id
1 'polypeptide(L)'
;MGECRYVAEVKTSNEGGSGTDDDVLLSIASYTKVLDGNGKEKWSNEVKLADWNLDTDNDDFETGAVNKFYREDIYFANIDRISLEIVPNGTNVTPSSAWKVEYVKIIRTYAGESTSFIFPINTWMGIEERDPSQNDLKAIVIADKTGVICHYKKVMTDDLNLNMKTAFENCK
;
A
#
# COMPACT_ATOMS: atom_id res chain seq x y z
N MET A 1 -5.29 4.38 -25.60
CA MET A 1 -5.51 3.55 -24.39
C MET A 1 -6.68 4.16 -23.65
N GLY A 2 -7.70 3.37 -23.31
CA GLY A 2 -8.83 3.88 -22.53
C GLY A 2 -8.39 4.22 -21.12
N GLU A 3 -8.90 5.32 -20.57
CA GLU A 3 -8.71 5.69 -19.16
C GLU A 3 -9.30 4.58 -18.27
N CYS A 4 -8.51 4.09 -17.32
CA CYS A 4 -8.92 3.07 -16.36
C CYS A 4 -9.13 3.74 -15.00
N ARG A 5 -10.25 3.43 -14.34
CA ARG A 5 -10.58 4.00 -13.04
C ARG A 5 -10.24 3.03 -11.92
N TYR A 6 -9.65 3.53 -10.86
CA TYR A 6 -9.32 2.78 -9.65
C TYR A 6 -10.01 3.42 -8.46
N VAL A 7 -10.51 2.55 -7.57
CA VAL A 7 -10.93 2.92 -6.21
C VAL A 7 -10.08 2.13 -5.23
N ALA A 8 -9.37 2.82 -4.35
CA ALA A 8 -8.75 2.21 -3.18
C ALA A 8 -9.71 2.35 -2.00
N GLU A 9 -10.28 1.24 -1.54
CA GLU A 9 -11.04 1.17 -0.30
C GLU A 9 -10.10 0.69 0.81
N VAL A 10 -9.90 1.51 1.83
CA VAL A 10 -9.01 1.21 2.96
C VAL A 10 -9.84 1.07 4.22
N LYS A 11 -9.68 -0.06 4.92
CA LYS A 11 -10.35 -0.31 6.20
C LYS A 11 -9.36 -0.13 7.35
N THR A 12 -9.56 0.91 8.14
CA THR A 12 -8.90 1.06 9.44
C THR A 12 -9.59 0.15 10.46
N SER A 13 -8.79 -0.50 11.32
CA SER A 13 -9.29 -1.35 12.41
C SER A 13 -10.23 -0.61 13.35
N ASN A 14 -11.11 -1.34 14.02
CA ASN A 14 -11.95 -0.81 15.10
C ASN A 14 -11.27 -0.81 16.49
N GLU A 15 -9.99 -1.22 16.57
CA GLU A 15 -9.22 -1.19 17.81
C GLU A 15 -8.95 0.24 18.28
N GLY A 16 -8.98 0.47 19.59
CA GLY A 16 -8.75 1.81 20.14
C GLY A 16 -7.38 2.36 19.73
N GLY A 17 -7.37 3.55 19.10
CA GLY A 17 -6.15 4.24 18.69
C GLY A 17 -5.56 3.75 17.37
N SER A 18 -6.34 3.05 16.54
CA SER A 18 -5.91 2.52 15.24
C SER A 18 -5.92 3.53 14.09
N GLY A 19 -6.51 4.71 14.27
CA GLY A 19 -6.50 5.78 13.27
C GLY A 19 -5.20 6.57 13.22
N THR A 20 -5.02 7.36 12.17
CA THR A 20 -3.79 8.12 11.89
C THR A 20 -4.08 9.45 11.23
N ASP A 21 -3.29 10.48 11.59
CA ASP A 21 -3.30 11.80 10.95
C ASP A 21 -2.13 11.98 9.96
N ASP A 22 -1.29 10.95 9.84
CA ASP A 22 -0.14 10.93 8.92
C ASP A 22 -0.58 10.67 7.48
N ASP A 23 0.25 11.14 6.53
CA ASP A 23 0.03 10.91 5.11
C ASP A 23 0.17 9.42 4.78
N VAL A 24 -0.66 8.92 3.85
CA VAL A 24 -0.64 7.52 3.42
C VAL A 24 -0.37 7.43 1.92
N LEU A 25 0.71 6.76 1.56
CA LEU A 25 1.04 6.44 0.18
C LEU A 25 0.69 4.99 -0.12
N LEU A 26 -0.02 4.76 -1.22
CA LEU A 26 -0.32 3.44 -1.77
C LEU A 26 0.40 3.26 -3.11
N SER A 27 1.10 2.14 -3.29
CA SER A 27 1.59 1.74 -4.62
C SER A 27 1.03 0.37 -5.00
N ILE A 28 0.74 0.19 -6.29
CA ILE A 28 0.17 -1.04 -6.85
C ILE A 28 1.24 -1.75 -7.69
N ALA A 29 1.49 -3.04 -7.43
CA ALA A 29 2.33 -3.87 -8.28
C ALA A 29 1.47 -4.74 -9.19
N SER A 30 1.73 -4.64 -10.50
CA SER A 30 1.07 -5.44 -11.52
C SER A 30 2.07 -6.26 -12.31
N TYR A 31 2.03 -7.58 -12.18
CA TYR A 31 2.88 -8.47 -12.95
C TYR A 31 2.09 -9.05 -14.12
N THR A 32 2.68 -8.99 -15.32
CA THR A 32 2.13 -9.71 -16.48
C THR A 32 3.01 -10.89 -16.79
N LYS A 33 2.43 -12.03 -17.17
CA LYS A 33 3.22 -13.14 -17.69
C LYS A 33 3.77 -12.75 -19.06
N VAL A 34 5.09 -12.80 -19.19
CA VAL A 34 5.81 -12.61 -20.45
C VAL A 34 6.55 -13.89 -20.79
N LEU A 35 6.85 -14.09 -22.07
CA LEU A 35 7.75 -15.16 -22.46
C LEU A 35 9.21 -14.70 -22.25
N ASP A 36 10.05 -15.59 -21.74
CA ASP A 36 11.49 -15.41 -21.78
C ASP A 36 12.03 -15.62 -23.21
N GLY A 37 13.34 -15.42 -23.39
CA GLY A 37 14.00 -15.62 -24.70
C GLY A 37 13.94 -17.05 -25.23
N ASN A 38 13.48 -18.02 -24.43
CA ASN A 38 13.30 -19.42 -24.78
C ASN A 38 11.81 -19.81 -24.91
N GLY A 39 10.88 -18.85 -24.87
CA GLY A 39 9.46 -19.10 -24.98
C GLY A 39 8.80 -19.67 -23.71
N LYS A 40 9.47 -19.62 -22.56
CA LYS A 40 8.90 -20.05 -21.26
C LYS A 40 8.23 -18.88 -20.56
N GLU A 41 7.07 -19.10 -19.94
CA GLU A 41 6.42 -18.09 -19.11
C GLU A 41 7.32 -17.69 -17.93
N LYS A 42 7.51 -16.38 -17.78
CA LYS A 42 8.06 -15.73 -16.59
C LYS A 42 7.18 -14.54 -16.23
N TRP A 43 7.25 -14.10 -14.98
CA TRP A 43 6.66 -12.82 -14.60
C TRP A 43 7.47 -11.68 -15.23
N SER A 44 6.79 -10.64 -15.73
CA SER A 44 7.43 -9.40 -16.13
C SER A 44 8.05 -8.76 -14.90
N ASN A 45 9.18 -8.08 -15.10
CA ASN A 45 9.78 -7.23 -14.06
C ASN A 45 9.15 -5.81 -14.10
N GLU A 46 7.90 -5.69 -14.57
CA GLU A 46 7.24 -4.40 -14.72
C GLU A 46 6.45 -4.07 -13.46
N VAL A 47 7.16 -3.59 -12.45
CA VAL A 47 6.52 -2.90 -11.31
C VAL A 47 6.25 -1.46 -11.76
N LYS A 48 4.98 -1.09 -11.94
CA LYS A 48 4.60 0.32 -12.15
C LYS A 48 4.12 0.91 -10.82
N LEU A 49 5.00 1.66 -10.18
CA LEU A 49 4.72 2.37 -8.94
C LEU A 49 3.84 3.56 -9.26
N ALA A 50 2.53 3.38 -9.12
CA ALA A 50 1.60 4.48 -9.04
C ALA A 50 1.57 4.92 -7.58
N ASP A 51 2.52 5.76 -7.15
CA ASP A 51 2.46 6.33 -5.79
C ASP A 51 1.22 7.20 -5.73
N TRP A 52 0.27 6.77 -4.92
CA TRP A 52 -1.03 7.38 -4.75
C TRP A 52 -1.08 7.93 -3.33
N ASN A 53 -0.99 9.26 -3.20
CA ASN A 53 -1.31 9.91 -1.95
C ASN A 53 -2.81 9.77 -1.68
N LEU A 54 -3.14 9.01 -0.65
CA LEU A 54 -4.51 8.71 -0.26
C LEU A 54 -4.99 9.81 0.67
N ASP A 55 -5.69 10.78 0.10
CA ASP A 55 -6.16 11.97 0.80
C ASP A 55 -7.51 12.42 0.22
N THR A 56 -8.41 12.86 1.09
CA THR A 56 -9.69 13.50 0.75
C THR A 56 -9.86 14.79 1.54
N ASP A 57 -10.87 15.59 1.21
CA ASP A 57 -11.17 16.82 1.96
C ASP A 57 -11.78 16.57 3.37
N ASN A 58 -11.88 15.31 3.82
CA ASN A 58 -12.44 14.91 5.11
C ASN A 58 -11.38 14.30 6.02
N ASP A 59 -11.78 14.00 7.25
CA ASP A 59 -10.96 13.25 8.20
C ASP A 59 -10.85 11.78 7.74
N ASP A 60 -9.67 11.40 7.28
CA ASP A 60 -9.39 10.09 6.71
C ASP A 60 -8.75 9.15 7.72
N PHE A 61 -8.89 7.84 7.49
CA PHE A 61 -8.25 6.79 8.27
C PHE A 61 -8.65 6.71 9.74
N GLU A 62 -9.75 7.34 10.13
CA GLU A 62 -10.32 7.26 11.48
C GLU A 62 -10.53 5.83 11.99
N THR A 63 -10.51 5.66 13.32
CA THR A 63 -10.73 4.34 13.95
C THR A 63 -12.06 3.73 13.48
N GLY A 64 -12.00 2.55 12.88
CA GLY A 64 -13.14 1.82 12.34
C GLY A 64 -13.65 2.33 11.00
N ALA A 65 -13.05 3.37 10.42
CA ALA A 65 -13.49 3.95 9.16
C ALA A 65 -13.22 3.05 7.94
N VAL A 66 -13.99 3.28 6.89
CA VAL A 66 -13.75 2.76 5.54
C VAL A 66 -13.67 3.96 4.60
N ASN A 67 -12.45 4.31 4.21
CA ASN A 67 -12.20 5.44 3.31
C ASN A 67 -12.06 4.95 1.87
N LYS A 68 -12.49 5.77 0.91
CA LYS A 68 -12.46 5.44 -0.53
C LYS A 68 -11.79 6.56 -1.31
N PHE A 69 -10.70 6.23 -1.95
CA PHE A 69 -9.91 7.14 -2.78
C PHE A 69 -10.13 6.78 -4.24
N TYR A 70 -10.20 7.78 -5.13
CA TYR A 70 -10.39 7.60 -6.58
C TYR A 70 -9.17 8.06 -7.38
N ARG A 71 -8.78 7.29 -8.40
CA ARG A 71 -7.69 7.65 -9.32
C ARG A 71 -7.99 7.15 -10.73
N GLU A 72 -7.66 7.96 -11.73
CA GLU A 72 -7.62 7.52 -13.13
C GLU A 72 -6.16 7.24 -13.52
N ASP A 73 -5.91 6.12 -14.18
CA ASP A 73 -4.57 5.73 -14.63
C ASP A 73 -4.66 4.80 -15.85
N ILE A 74 -3.52 4.30 -16.32
CA ILE A 74 -3.47 3.24 -17.33
C ILE A 74 -4.03 1.93 -16.78
N TYR A 75 -4.38 1.01 -17.69
CA TYR A 75 -4.86 -0.32 -17.34
C TYR A 75 -3.73 -1.22 -16.78
N PHE A 76 -3.91 -1.70 -15.54
CA PHE A 76 -3.08 -2.70 -14.88
C PHE A 76 -3.79 -4.06 -14.93
N ALA A 77 -3.25 -5.00 -15.70
CA ALA A 77 -3.94 -6.25 -16.01
C ALA A 77 -4.16 -7.15 -14.80
N ASN A 78 -3.12 -7.34 -13.98
CA ASN A 78 -3.17 -8.21 -12.82
C ASN A 78 -2.50 -7.54 -11.62
N ILE A 79 -3.31 -7.05 -10.69
CA ILE A 79 -2.84 -6.41 -9.46
C ILE A 79 -2.65 -7.51 -8.42
N ASP A 80 -1.41 -7.86 -8.12
CA ASP A 80 -1.07 -8.99 -7.24
C ASP A 80 -0.55 -8.57 -5.89
N ARG A 81 0.01 -7.37 -5.79
CA ARG A 81 0.55 -6.84 -4.54
C ARG A 81 0.32 -5.35 -4.44
N ILE A 82 0.32 -4.87 -3.21
CA ILE A 82 0.31 -3.45 -2.89
C ILE A 82 1.40 -3.15 -1.87
N SER A 83 1.78 -1.88 -1.81
CA SER A 83 2.52 -1.33 -0.68
C SER A 83 1.72 -0.21 -0.05
N LEU A 84 1.67 -0.20 1.27
CA LEU A 84 1.26 0.96 2.05
C LEU A 84 2.49 1.55 2.72
N GLU A 85 2.64 2.86 2.64
CA GLU A 85 3.62 3.63 3.39
C GLU A 85 2.91 4.70 4.21
N ILE A 86 3.24 4.77 5.50
CA ILE A 86 2.85 5.89 6.37
C ILE A 86 3.99 6.91 6.41
N VAL A 87 3.67 8.16 6.14
CA VAL A 87 4.64 9.27 6.08
C VAL A 87 4.23 10.32 7.11
N PRO A 88 5.09 10.63 8.10
CA PRO A 88 4.77 11.63 9.11
C PRO A 88 4.39 12.98 8.50
N ASN A 89 3.22 13.51 8.89
CA ASN A 89 2.80 14.84 8.47
C ASN A 89 3.37 15.91 9.44
N GLY A 90 4.14 16.87 8.91
CA GLY A 90 4.64 18.03 9.67
C GLY A 90 6.10 17.97 10.16
N THR A 91 6.59 19.11 10.65
CA THR A 91 7.98 19.31 11.08
C THR A 91 8.17 19.01 12.57
N ASN A 92 8.45 17.76 12.93
CA ASN A 92 9.18 17.37 14.16
C ASN A 92 8.62 17.76 15.56
N VAL A 93 7.31 17.69 15.86
CA VAL A 93 6.85 17.93 17.26
C VAL A 93 5.84 16.92 17.81
N THR A 94 5.23 16.08 16.99
CA THR A 94 4.35 14.98 17.44
C THR A 94 4.92 13.65 16.95
N PRO A 95 5.02 12.61 17.81
CA PRO A 95 5.36 11.28 17.32
C PRO A 95 4.29 10.87 16.29
N SER A 96 4.73 10.43 15.10
CA SER A 96 3.86 9.90 14.05
C SER A 96 2.92 8.84 14.62
N SER A 97 1.67 8.89 14.17
CA SER A 97 0.59 8.07 14.71
C SER A 97 0.77 6.61 14.31
N ALA A 98 0.52 5.70 15.26
CA ALA A 98 0.37 4.29 14.94
C ALA A 98 -0.96 4.08 14.21
N TRP A 99 -0.94 3.32 13.12
CA TRP A 99 -2.09 3.05 12.27
C TRP A 99 -2.31 1.55 12.14
N LYS A 100 -3.53 1.05 12.39
CA LYS A 100 -3.87 -0.37 12.18
C LYS A 100 -4.82 -0.53 11.02
N VAL A 101 -4.34 -1.19 9.97
CA VAL A 101 -5.12 -1.47 8.75
C VAL A 101 -5.62 -2.90 8.80
N GLU A 102 -6.90 -3.12 8.53
CA GLU A 102 -7.45 -4.47 8.37
C GLU A 102 -7.23 -4.98 6.94
N TYR A 103 -7.63 -4.20 5.95
CA TYR A 103 -7.46 -4.55 4.54
C TYR A 103 -7.40 -3.31 3.64
N VAL A 104 -6.86 -3.53 2.45
CA VAL A 104 -7.03 -2.63 1.29
C VAL A 104 -7.72 -3.40 0.17
N LYS A 105 -8.70 -2.78 -0.46
CA LYS A 105 -9.40 -3.32 -1.61
C LYS A 105 -9.25 -2.37 -2.79
N ILE A 106 -8.67 -2.87 -3.87
CA ILE A 106 -8.55 -2.14 -5.13
C ILE A 106 -9.68 -2.57 -6.05
N ILE A 107 -10.51 -1.62 -6.48
CA ILE A 107 -11.55 -1.84 -7.49
C ILE A 107 -11.11 -1.15 -8.77
N ARG A 108 -10.85 -1.94 -9.81
CA ARG A 108 -10.50 -1.45 -11.14
C ARG A 108 -11.73 -1.49 -12.04
N THR A 109 -12.05 -0.40 -12.72
CA THR A 109 -13.09 -0.36 -13.76
C THR A 109 -12.48 0.03 -15.10
N TYR A 110 -12.62 -0.85 -16.10
CA TYR A 110 -12.11 -0.63 -17.46
C TYR A 110 -13.17 -1.07 -18.46
N ALA A 111 -13.47 -0.23 -19.45
CA ALA A 111 -14.47 -0.50 -20.49
C ALA A 111 -15.86 -0.93 -19.95
N GLY A 112 -16.25 -0.41 -18.77
CA GLY A 112 -17.52 -0.73 -18.13
C GLY A 112 -17.52 -1.98 -17.23
N GLU A 113 -16.42 -2.73 -17.18
CA GLU A 113 -16.28 -3.91 -16.32
C GLU A 113 -15.45 -3.59 -15.07
N SER A 114 -15.96 -3.99 -13.90
CA SER A 114 -15.28 -3.80 -12.61
C SER A 114 -14.70 -5.12 -12.09
N THR A 115 -13.47 -5.07 -11.59
CA THR A 115 -12.76 -6.18 -10.95
C THR A 115 -12.23 -5.72 -9.60
N SER A 116 -12.40 -6.54 -8.54
CA SER A 116 -11.89 -6.23 -7.20
C SER A 116 -10.74 -7.14 -6.77
N PHE A 117 -9.73 -6.55 -6.13
CA PHE A 117 -8.58 -7.23 -5.54
C PHE A 117 -8.52 -6.86 -4.06
N ILE A 118 -8.52 -7.84 -3.16
CA ILE A 118 -8.50 -7.61 -1.70
C ILE A 118 -7.16 -8.07 -1.14
N PHE A 119 -6.56 -7.22 -0.32
CA PHE A 119 -5.27 -7.41 0.34
C PHE A 119 -5.48 -7.37 1.85
N PRO A 120 -5.52 -8.53 2.54
CA PRO A 120 -5.56 -8.57 3.99
C PRO A 120 -4.26 -8.00 4.58
N ILE A 121 -4.36 -7.07 5.53
CA ILE A 121 -3.21 -6.43 6.18
C ILE A 121 -3.15 -6.80 7.67
N ASN A 122 -4.23 -6.52 8.40
CA ASN A 122 -4.39 -6.76 9.84
C ASN A 122 -3.14 -6.47 10.69
N THR A 123 -2.43 -5.37 10.40
CA THR A 123 -1.14 -5.05 11.02
C THR A 123 -1.06 -3.57 11.41
N TRP A 124 -0.40 -3.31 12.54
CA TRP A 124 0.01 -1.97 12.97
C TRP A 124 1.21 -1.47 12.15
N MET A 125 1.16 -0.21 11.76
CA MET A 125 2.19 0.58 11.07
C MET A 125 2.45 1.86 11.88
N GLY A 126 3.57 2.55 11.66
CA GLY A 126 3.89 3.82 12.38
C GLY A 126 4.85 3.64 13.57
N ILE A 127 4.85 4.59 14.54
CA ILE A 127 5.91 4.71 15.56
C ILE A 127 5.90 3.62 16.66
N GLU A 128 7.11 3.19 17.09
CA GLU A 128 7.44 2.21 18.15
C GLU A 128 6.72 2.47 19.49
N GLU A 129 6.39 3.73 19.77
CA GLU A 129 5.97 4.21 21.09
C GLU A 129 4.51 3.85 21.45
N ARG A 130 3.72 3.29 20.52
CA ARG A 130 2.34 2.84 20.78
C ARG A 130 2.13 1.31 20.79
N ASP A 131 3.08 0.52 20.29
CA ASP A 131 3.13 -0.94 20.53
C ASP A 131 4.42 -1.29 21.29
N PRO A 132 4.40 -1.31 22.63
CA PRO A 132 5.58 -1.57 23.46
C PRO A 132 6.15 -2.99 23.32
N SER A 133 5.56 -3.84 22.46
CA SER A 133 6.08 -5.16 22.09
C SER A 133 6.93 -5.17 20.81
N GLN A 134 6.96 -4.08 20.04
CA GLN A 134 7.62 -3.99 18.73
C GLN A 134 8.64 -2.84 18.70
N ASN A 135 9.92 -3.14 18.94
CA ASN A 135 11.05 -2.18 18.92
C ASN A 135 11.49 -1.73 17.50
N ASP A 136 10.68 -1.99 16.46
CA ASP A 136 11.12 -1.97 15.08
C ASP A 136 10.07 -1.33 14.16
N LEU A 137 10.22 -0.02 13.87
CA LEU A 137 9.34 0.78 13.00
C LEU A 137 9.09 0.15 11.63
N LYS A 138 7.85 -0.24 11.32
CA LYS A 138 7.45 -0.67 9.97
C LYS A 138 6.66 0.46 9.32
N ALA A 139 7.37 1.33 8.60
CA ALA A 139 6.74 2.42 7.85
C ALA A 139 6.08 1.91 6.55
N ILE A 140 6.59 0.80 6.00
CA ILE A 140 6.11 0.23 4.75
C ILE A 140 5.67 -1.22 4.97
N VAL A 141 4.49 -1.55 4.49
CA VAL A 141 3.96 -2.92 4.42
C VAL A 141 3.77 -3.30 2.97
N ILE A 142 4.26 -4.49 2.59
CA ILE A 142 3.93 -5.10 1.30
C ILE A 142 3.04 -6.31 1.54
N ALA A 143 1.89 -6.32 0.86
CA ALA A 143 0.92 -7.39 0.97
C ALA A 143 0.52 -7.91 -0.41
N ASP A 144 0.19 -9.20 -0.45
CA ASP A 144 -0.46 -9.85 -1.57
C ASP A 144 -1.90 -10.25 -1.19
N LYS A 145 -2.57 -10.98 -2.09
CA LYS A 145 -3.97 -11.41 -1.89
C LYS A 145 -4.16 -12.41 -0.74
N THR A 146 -3.06 -12.97 -0.21
CA THR A 146 -3.05 -13.92 0.91
C THR A 146 -2.76 -13.24 2.24
N GLY A 147 -2.10 -12.08 2.23
CA GLY A 147 -1.81 -11.30 3.42
C GLY A 147 -0.53 -10.47 3.30
N VAL A 148 -0.01 -10.03 4.44
CA VAL A 148 1.27 -9.34 4.51
C VAL A 148 2.42 -10.33 4.29
N ILE A 149 3.32 -9.99 3.37
CA ILE A 149 4.49 -10.80 3.02
C ILE A 149 5.81 -10.15 3.44
N CYS A 150 5.80 -8.84 3.70
CA CYS A 150 6.98 -8.09 4.11
C CYS A 150 6.64 -6.83 4.89
N HIS A 151 7.63 -6.38 5.66
CA HIS A 151 7.63 -5.06 6.26
C HIS A 151 9.01 -4.44 6.12
N TYR A 152 9.06 -3.14 5.86
CA TYR A 152 10.31 -2.38 5.82
C TYR A 152 10.26 -1.24 6.82
N LYS A 153 11.43 -1.00 7.41
CA LYS A 153 11.67 0.21 8.18
C LYS A 153 12.04 1.35 7.25
N LYS A 154 11.52 2.55 7.51
CA LYS A 154 12.07 3.76 6.92
C LYS A 154 13.25 4.18 7.78
N VAL A 155 14.45 3.83 7.36
CA VAL A 155 15.67 4.32 8.01
C VAL A 155 15.86 5.76 7.53
N MET A 156 15.71 6.73 8.43
CA MET A 156 16.03 8.14 8.19
C MET A 156 17.56 8.33 8.13
N THR A 157 18.20 7.68 7.16
CA THR A 157 19.61 7.89 6.80
C THR A 157 19.69 7.96 5.29
N ASP A 158 20.60 8.79 4.77
CA ASP A 158 20.75 9.15 3.35
C ASP A 158 20.94 7.96 2.37
N ASP A 159 21.04 6.72 2.86
CA ASP A 159 21.43 5.53 2.09
C ASP A 159 20.34 4.46 1.90
N LEU A 160 19.07 4.73 2.22
CA LEU A 160 17.97 3.81 1.87
C LEU A 160 16.98 4.46 0.91
N ASN A 161 17.44 4.68 -0.32
CA ASN A 161 16.56 4.68 -1.48
C ASN A 161 16.03 3.26 -1.67
N LEU A 162 15.07 2.83 -0.83
CA LEU A 162 14.35 1.59 -1.07
C LEU A 162 13.59 1.76 -2.39
N ASN A 163 14.18 1.23 -3.46
CA ASN A 163 13.48 1.15 -4.72
C ASN A 163 12.32 0.17 -4.52
N MET A 164 11.09 0.67 -4.52
CA MET A 164 9.91 -0.15 -4.28
C MET A 164 9.80 -1.33 -5.26
N LYS A 165 10.32 -1.20 -6.50
CA LYS A 165 10.47 -2.35 -7.41
C LYS A 165 11.31 -3.47 -6.80
N THR A 166 12.48 -3.14 -6.26
CA THR A 166 13.38 -4.09 -5.59
C THR A 166 12.73 -4.66 -4.32
N ALA A 167 12.01 -3.84 -3.57
CA ALA A 167 11.27 -4.29 -2.38
C ALA A 167 10.25 -5.37 -2.75
N PHE A 168 9.39 -5.08 -3.74
CA PHE A 168 8.43 -6.05 -4.27
C PHE A 168 9.12 -7.33 -4.79
N GLU A 169 10.25 -7.24 -5.49
CA GLU A 169 10.99 -8.41 -6.00
C GLU A 169 11.58 -9.29 -4.88
N ASN A 170 11.98 -8.69 -3.76
CA ASN A 170 12.58 -9.38 -2.62
C ASN A 170 11.53 -10.02 -1.69
N CYS A 171 10.30 -9.50 -1.70
CA CYS A 171 9.17 -10.10 -0.99
C CYS A 171 8.62 -11.29 -1.78
N LYS A 172 8.88 -12.51 -1.31
CA LYS A 172 8.43 -13.75 -1.96
C LYS A 172 7.74 -14.67 -0.97
#